data_AF-A0AAD1VMM6-F1
#
_entry.id   AF-A0AAD1VMM6-F1
#
_cell.length_a   1.000
_cell.length_b   1.000
_cell.length_c   1.000
_cell.angle_alpha   90.00
_cell.angle_beta   90.00
_cell.angle_gamma   90.00
#
_symmetry.space_group_name_H-M   'P 1'
#
loop_
_entity.id
_entity.type
_entity.pdbx_description
1 polymer ?
#
loop_
_entity_poly.entity_id
_entity_poly.type
_entity_poly.pdbx_seq_one_letter_code
_entity_poly.pdbx_strand_id
1 'polypeptide(L)'
;MKDNALEVILLQDNLLNDFKSSLGCQSVIEMIKFYLEDVLPRASSKDKSVKSSVSIMNDKLLDLKQTLRRCHHFLPCDRKSKAIKQIKETYSKMKEHGIYKAMGEFDIFIDYIEEYLSNKKK
;
A
#
# COMPACT_ATOMS: atom_id res chain seq x y z
N MET A 1 4.46 6.93 -16.54
CA MET A 1 3.13 6.51 -16.01
C MET A 1 2.35 7.74 -15.55
N LYS A 2 1.07 7.88 -15.92
CA LYS A 2 0.22 9.03 -15.52
C LYS A 2 -1.15 8.55 -15.08
N ASP A 3 -1.58 8.94 -13.88
CA ASP A 3 -2.96 8.73 -13.42
C ASP A 3 -3.89 9.74 -14.12
N ASN A 4 -4.96 9.24 -14.73
CA ASN A 4 -6.00 10.04 -15.36
C ASN A 4 -7.39 9.74 -14.76
N ALA A 5 -7.51 8.79 -13.82
CA ALA A 5 -8.77 8.40 -13.19
C ALA A 5 -8.98 9.21 -11.90
N LEU A 6 -9.11 10.53 -12.05
CA LEU A 6 -9.15 11.50 -10.94
C LEU A 6 -10.47 11.43 -10.15
N GLU A 7 -11.53 10.89 -10.76
CA GLU A 7 -12.85 10.70 -10.17
C GLU A 7 -12.92 9.56 -9.15
N VAL A 8 -11.94 8.65 -9.18
CA VAL A 8 -11.83 7.56 -8.21
C VAL A 8 -10.81 7.97 -7.16
N ILE A 9 -11.06 7.68 -5.89
CA ILE A 9 -10.04 7.69 -4.85
C ILE A 9 -9.85 6.24 -4.44
N LEU A 10 -8.68 5.66 -4.71
CA LEU A 10 -8.43 4.24 -4.45
C LEU A 10 -8.11 4.03 -2.97
N LEU A 11 -7.25 4.85 -2.40
CA LEU A 11 -6.86 4.85 -0.99
C LEU A 11 -7.74 5.78 -0.16
N GLN A 12 -8.92 5.29 0.19
CA GLN A 12 -9.93 6.03 0.95
C GLN A 12 -9.54 6.21 2.43
N ASP A 13 -10.14 7.19 3.11
CA ASP A 13 -9.91 7.51 4.53
C ASP A 13 -10.18 6.34 5.49
N ASN A 14 -11.02 5.39 5.09
CA ASN A 14 -11.27 4.19 5.87
C ASN A 14 -10.01 3.32 6.05
N LEU A 15 -9.06 3.37 5.10
CA LEU A 15 -7.76 2.71 5.23
C LEU A 15 -6.93 3.34 6.34
N LEU A 16 -6.90 4.68 6.38
CA LEU A 16 -6.20 5.41 7.41
C LEU A 16 -6.81 5.17 8.80
N ASN A 17 -8.14 5.10 8.87
CA ASN A 17 -8.83 4.74 10.10
C ASN A 17 -8.49 3.30 10.54
N ASP A 18 -8.42 2.35 9.61
CA ASP A 18 -7.99 0.98 9.90
C ASP A 18 -6.53 0.95 10.40
N PHE A 19 -5.65 1.79 9.85
CA PHE A 19 -4.26 1.94 10.31
C PHE A 19 -4.20 2.45 11.76
N LYS A 20 -5.05 3.41 12.14
CA LYS A 20 -5.12 3.95 13.51
C LYS A 20 -5.76 3.01 14.51
N SER A 21 -6.51 2.02 14.04
CA SER A 21 -7.27 1.10 14.89
C SER A 21 -6.42 -0.06 15.44
N SER A 22 -7.07 -0.98 16.16
CA SER A 22 -6.46 -2.26 16.57
C SER A 22 -6.06 -3.16 15.38
N LEU A 23 -6.53 -2.86 14.17
CA LEU A 23 -6.16 -3.56 12.93
C LEU A 23 -4.90 -3.00 12.28
N GLY A 24 -4.27 -1.96 12.84
CA GLY A 24 -3.26 -1.19 12.14
C GLY A 24 -2.07 -2.00 11.64
N CYS A 25 -1.53 -2.89 12.47
CA CYS A 25 -0.43 -3.77 12.07
C CYS A 25 -0.78 -4.61 10.84
N GLN A 26 -1.93 -5.30 10.90
CA GLN A 26 -2.33 -6.23 9.87
C GLN A 26 -2.70 -5.47 8.59
N SER A 27 -3.31 -4.30 8.73
CA SER A 27 -3.67 -3.44 7.60
C SER A 27 -2.44 -2.92 6.87
N VAL A 28 -1.43 -2.42 7.60
CA VAL A 28 -0.17 -1.97 7.01
C VAL A 28 0.55 -3.12 6.29
N ILE A 29 0.70 -4.29 6.94
CA ILE A 29 1.37 -5.44 6.33
C ILE A 29 0.63 -5.93 5.10
N GLU A 30 -0.70 -5.97 5.13
CA GLU A 30 -1.51 -6.43 4.00
C GLU A 30 -1.45 -5.45 2.82
N MET A 31 -1.39 -4.14 3.09
CA MET A 31 -1.25 -3.13 2.05
C MET A 31 0.16 -3.13 1.42
N ILE A 32 1.20 -3.29 2.24
CA ILE A 32 2.58 -3.49 1.77
C ILE A 32 2.65 -4.71 0.84
N LYS A 33 2.04 -5.83 1.24
CA LYS A 33 1.98 -7.04 0.39
C LYS A 33 1.28 -6.77 -0.93
N PHE A 34 0.13 -6.09 -0.90
CA PHE A 34 -0.60 -5.73 -2.11
C PHE A 34 0.29 -4.91 -3.06
N TYR A 35 1.02 -3.90 -2.59
CA TYR A 35 1.93 -3.18 -3.49
C TYR A 35 3.05 -4.05 -4.06
N LEU A 36 3.69 -4.88 -3.23
CA LEU A 36 4.80 -5.75 -3.65
C LEU A 36 4.39 -6.85 -4.64
N GLU A 37 3.23 -7.47 -4.41
CA GLU A 37 2.78 -8.67 -5.12
C GLU A 37 1.85 -8.33 -6.29
N ASP A 38 1.02 -7.30 -6.13
CA ASP A 38 -0.02 -6.94 -7.08
C ASP A 38 0.35 -5.70 -7.91
N VAL A 39 0.83 -4.61 -7.33
CA VAL A 39 0.94 -3.33 -8.04
C VAL A 39 2.28 -3.19 -8.77
N LEU A 40 3.40 -3.27 -8.04
CA LEU A 40 4.74 -2.98 -8.56
C LEU A 40 5.18 -3.94 -9.69
N PRO A 41 4.91 -5.26 -9.64
CA PRO A 41 5.29 -6.16 -10.74
C PRO A 41 4.57 -5.80 -12.06
N ARG A 42 3.30 -5.40 -11.97
CA ARG A 42 2.52 -4.94 -13.13
C ARG A 42 2.95 -3.56 -13.62
N ALA A 43 3.29 -2.64 -12.71
CA ALA A 43 3.84 -1.34 -13.09
C ALA A 43 5.16 -1.50 -13.87
N SER A 44 6.06 -2.35 -13.38
CA SER A 44 7.36 -2.65 -14.00
C SER A 44 7.23 -3.28 -15.40
N SER A 45 6.18 -4.08 -15.64
CA SER A 45 5.97 -4.73 -16.94
C SER A 45 5.32 -3.81 -17.98
N LYS A 46 4.60 -2.75 -17.55
CA LYS A 46 3.89 -1.83 -18.45
C LYS A 46 4.77 -0.78 -19.11
N ASP A 47 5.82 -0.33 -18.44
CA ASP A 47 6.67 0.74 -18.94
C ASP A 47 8.13 0.46 -18.59
N LYS A 48 8.94 0.13 -19.60
CA LYS A 48 10.36 -0.19 -19.43
C LYS A 48 11.17 0.99 -18.91
N SER A 49 10.73 2.23 -19.14
CA SER A 49 11.46 3.43 -18.72
C SER A 49 11.45 3.60 -17.20
N VAL A 50 10.44 3.08 -16.51
CA VAL A 50 10.32 3.16 -15.04
C VAL A 50 10.81 1.91 -14.32
N LYS A 51 11.25 0.88 -15.06
CA LYS A 51 11.61 -0.44 -14.49
C LYS A 51 12.63 -0.34 -13.36
N SER A 52 13.69 0.45 -13.54
CA SER A 52 14.72 0.63 -12.51
C SER A 52 14.17 1.33 -11.26
N SER A 53 13.37 2.38 -11.42
CA SER A 53 12.73 3.10 -10.31
C SER A 53 11.74 2.21 -9.55
N VAL A 54 10.95 1.41 -10.26
CA VAL A 54 10.02 0.43 -9.67
C VAL A 54 10.77 -0.67 -8.93
N SER A 55 11.92 -1.12 -9.43
CA SER A 55 12.78 -2.07 -8.73
C SER A 55 13.28 -1.50 -7.40
N ILE A 56 13.77 -0.25 -7.40
CA ILE A 56 14.23 0.42 -6.18
C ILE A 56 13.08 0.55 -5.18
N MET A 57 11.87 0.94 -5.63
CA MET A 57 10.69 1.01 -4.76
C MET A 57 10.34 -0.36 -4.17
N ASN A 58 10.42 -1.43 -4.95
CA ASN A 58 10.20 -2.80 -4.49
C ASN A 58 11.17 -3.16 -3.36
N ASP A 59 12.47 -2.92 -3.58
CA ASP A 59 13.51 -3.23 -2.59
C ASP A 59 13.30 -2.44 -1.29
N LYS A 60 13.01 -1.12 -1.38
CA LYS A 60 12.74 -0.29 -0.21
C LYS A 60 11.49 -0.70 0.55
N LEU A 61 10.43 -1.05 -0.16
CA LEU A 61 9.19 -1.50 0.47
C LEU A 61 9.34 -2.89 1.12
N LEU A 62 10.17 -3.75 0.52
CA LEU A 62 10.55 -5.03 1.11
C LEU A 62 11.39 -4.84 2.39
N ASP A 63 12.36 -3.94 2.38
CA ASP A 63 13.16 -3.58 3.57
C ASP A 63 12.26 -3.05 4.70
N LEU A 64 11.30 -2.19 4.36
CA LEU A 64 10.31 -1.67 5.31
C LEU A 64 9.48 -2.81 5.91
N LYS A 65 8.94 -3.71 5.07
CA LYS A 65 8.19 -4.90 5.52
C LYS A 65 9.00 -5.74 6.51
N GLN A 66 10.28 -5.96 6.22
CA GLN A 66 11.16 -6.73 7.09
C GLN A 66 11.40 -6.01 8.42
N THR A 67 11.62 -4.71 8.38
CA THR A 67 11.78 -3.86 9.57
C THR A 67 10.54 -3.94 10.47
N LEU A 68 9.34 -3.77 9.90
CA LEU A 68 8.07 -3.85 10.64
C LEU A 68 7.83 -5.24 11.25
N ARG A 69 8.21 -6.31 10.54
CA ARG A 69 8.12 -7.69 11.07
C ARG A 69 9.06 -7.95 12.24
N ARG A 70 10.24 -7.34 12.27
CA ARG A 70 11.13 -7.47 13.45
C ARG A 70 10.53 -6.76 14.68
N CYS A 71 9.68 -5.76 14.46
CA CYS A 71 8.94 -5.05 15.51
C CYS A 71 7.65 -5.76 15.97
N HIS A 72 7.34 -6.98 15.48
CA HIS A 72 6.04 -7.66 15.68
C HIS A 72 5.67 -7.97 17.14
N HIS A 73 6.62 -7.86 18.09
CA HIS A 73 6.30 -7.92 19.52
C HIS A 73 5.47 -6.71 20.01
N PHE A 74 5.53 -5.58 19.30
CA PHE A 74 4.79 -4.34 19.61
C PHE A 74 3.53 -4.15 18.75
N LEU A 75 3.22 -5.13 17.89
CA LEU A 75 2.26 -5.01 16.80
C LEU A 75 1.43 -6.30 16.66
N PRO A 76 0.49 -6.60 17.58
CA PRO A 76 -0.40 -7.76 17.45
C PRO A 76 -1.27 -7.61 16.18
N CYS A 77 -1.45 -8.71 15.45
CA CYS A 77 -1.74 -8.68 14.02
C CYS A 77 -2.72 -9.81 13.65
N ASP A 78 -3.97 -9.77 14.14
CA ASP A 78 -4.84 -10.96 14.17
C ASP A 78 -6.10 -10.92 13.27
N ARG A 79 -6.37 -9.82 12.54
CA ARG A 79 -7.63 -9.67 11.76
C ARG A 79 -7.48 -8.93 10.44
N LYS A 80 -8.09 -9.46 9.37
CA LYS A 80 -8.10 -8.86 8.02
C LYS A 80 -8.90 -7.54 8.00
N SER A 81 -8.37 -6.53 7.31
CA SER A 81 -9.03 -5.23 7.16
C SER A 81 -10.15 -5.29 6.11
N LYS A 82 -11.30 -4.69 6.44
CA LYS A 82 -12.40 -4.53 5.48
C LYS A 82 -12.07 -3.46 4.43
N ALA A 83 -11.36 -2.38 4.81
CA ALA A 83 -10.94 -1.35 3.88
C ALA A 83 -10.05 -1.94 2.79
N ILE A 84 -9.06 -2.77 3.14
CA ILE A 84 -8.15 -3.39 2.17
C ILE A 84 -8.90 -4.31 1.19
N LYS A 85 -9.93 -5.02 1.66
CA LYS A 85 -10.78 -5.81 0.77
C LYS A 85 -11.45 -4.93 -0.29
N GLN A 86 -12.04 -3.81 0.12
CA GLN A 86 -12.69 -2.86 -0.79
C GLN A 86 -11.71 -2.22 -1.78
N ILE A 87 -10.49 -1.91 -1.33
CA ILE A 87 -9.41 -1.40 -2.19
C ILE A 87 -9.06 -2.42 -3.27
N LYS A 88 -8.83 -3.68 -2.88
CA LYS A 88 -8.52 -4.77 -3.83
C LYS A 88 -9.65 -4.99 -4.84
N GLU A 89 -10.90 -4.94 -4.39
CA GLU A 89 -12.07 -5.04 -5.28
C GLU A 89 -12.15 -3.87 -6.27
N THR A 90 -11.93 -2.64 -5.79
CA THR A 90 -11.95 -1.43 -6.61
C THR A 90 -10.81 -1.45 -7.63
N TYR A 91 -9.59 -1.72 -7.17
CA TYR A 91 -8.41 -1.89 -8.02
C TYR A 91 -8.65 -2.93 -9.13
N SER A 92 -9.23 -4.08 -8.80
CA SER A 92 -9.54 -5.13 -9.77
C SER A 92 -10.55 -4.67 -10.82
N LYS A 93 -11.60 -3.93 -10.40
CA LYS A 93 -12.60 -3.35 -11.32
C LYS A 93 -12.01 -2.32 -12.27
N MET A 94 -10.96 -1.60 -11.86
CA MET A 94 -10.26 -0.61 -12.69
C MET A 94 -9.37 -1.22 -13.79
N LYS A 95 -9.16 -2.55 -13.78
CA LYS A 95 -8.32 -3.26 -14.76
C LYS A 95 -6.94 -2.59 -14.88
N GLU A 96 -6.53 -2.23 -16.09
CA GLU A 96 -5.25 -1.60 -16.38
C GLU A 96 -5.07 -0.22 -15.77
N HIS A 97 -6.17 0.52 -15.56
CA HIS A 97 -6.12 1.84 -14.94
C HIS A 97 -5.81 1.78 -13.45
N GLY A 98 -6.12 0.65 -12.80
CA GLY A 98 -5.82 0.44 -11.38
C GLY A 98 -4.33 0.56 -11.09
N ILE A 99 -3.46 0.15 -12.02
CA ILE A 99 -2.00 0.27 -11.87
C ILE A 99 -1.59 1.74 -11.80
N TYR A 100 -2.04 2.56 -12.76
CA TYR A 100 -1.70 3.98 -12.78
C TYR A 100 -2.25 4.71 -11.56
N LYS A 101 -3.45 4.34 -11.13
CA LYS A 101 -4.09 4.90 -9.95
C LYS A 101 -3.31 4.60 -8.67
N ALA A 102 -3.02 3.33 -8.43
CA ALA A 102 -2.29 2.90 -7.24
C ALA A 102 -0.87 3.47 -7.17
N MET A 103 -0.21 3.63 -8.34
CA MET A 103 1.09 4.30 -8.43
C MET A 103 0.98 5.82 -8.23
N GLY A 104 -0.11 6.44 -8.68
CA GLY A 104 -0.38 7.87 -8.50
C GLY A 104 -0.70 8.26 -7.06
N GLU A 105 -1.26 7.35 -6.27
CA GLU A 105 -1.56 7.53 -4.84
C GLU A 105 -0.51 6.86 -3.92
N PHE A 106 0.68 6.55 -4.45
CA PHE A 106 1.72 5.88 -3.65
C PHE A 106 2.27 6.77 -2.53
N ASP A 107 2.34 8.08 -2.74
CA ASP A 107 2.67 9.07 -1.73
C ASP A 107 1.68 9.05 -0.55
N ILE A 108 0.37 9.04 -0.83
CA ILE A 108 -0.68 8.91 0.19
C ILE A 108 -0.49 7.63 1.03
N PHE A 109 -0.12 6.53 0.38
CA PHE A 109 0.17 5.29 1.09
C PHE A 109 1.36 5.43 2.06
N ILE A 110 2.42 6.13 1.65
CA ILE A 110 3.58 6.41 2.51
C ILE A 110 3.18 7.31 3.68
N ASP A 111 2.39 8.36 3.44
CA ASP A 111 1.88 9.26 4.49
C ASP A 111 1.08 8.48 5.55
N TYR A 112 0.24 7.54 5.12
CA TYR A 112 -0.54 6.71 6.04
C TYR A 112 0.36 5.78 6.89
N ILE A 113 1.43 5.22 6.31
CA ILE A 113 2.42 4.43 7.07
C ILE A 113 3.14 5.33 8.08
N GLU A 114 3.54 6.54 7.68
CA GLU A 114 4.23 7.47 8.57
C GLU A 114 3.36 7.87 9.76
N GLU A 115 2.08 8.16 9.53
CA GLU A 115 1.14 8.46 10.62
C GLU A 115 0.97 7.25 11.55
N TYR A 116 0.86 6.03 10.99
CA TYR A 116 0.80 4.81 11.79
C TYR A 116 2.00 4.65 12.71
N LEU A 117 3.21 4.82 12.16
CA LEU A 117 4.45 4.66 12.91
C LEU A 117 4.66 5.76 13.94
N SER A 118 4.27 6.99 13.64
CA SER A 118 4.37 8.12 14.56
C SER A 118 3.48 7.93 15.78
N ASN A 119 2.30 7.34 15.61
CA ASN A 119 1.39 7.03 16.72
C ASN A 119 1.88 5.87 17.62
N LYS A 120 2.83 5.04 17.16
CA LYS A 120 3.43 3.94 17.94
C LYS A 120 4.71 4.33 18.68
N LYS A 121 5.30 5.50 18.37
CA LYS A 121 6.48 6.06 19.04
C LYS A 121 6.13 6.87 20.30
N LYS A 122 4.85 7.18 20.52
CA LYS A 122 4.31 7.76 21.75
C LYS A 122 3.95 6.67 22.73
#